data_AF-A0A2G7GIH5-F1
#
_entry.id   AF-A0A2G7GIH5-F1
#
_cell.length_a   1.000
_cell.length_b   1.000
_cell.length_c   1.000
_cell.angle_alpha   90.00
_cell.angle_beta   90.00
_cell.angle_gamma   90.00
#
_symmetry.space_group_name_H-M   'P 1'
#
loop_
_entity.id
_entity.type
_entity.pdbx_description
1 polymer ?
#
loop_
_entity_poly.entity_id
_entity_poly.type
_entity_poly.pdbx_seq_one_letter_code
_entity_poly.pdbx_strand_id
1 'polypeptide(L)'
;MLPRYATISSLGIVTFLATPILAHKVQTAANVGATLHIEPNDNPRSGESSLTWFALTRKGGQIIPLSECDCKLAVYAESSSSQPLLEPSLKAISAERFENIPAAEIVFPQPGAYRLQFTGSPKVAGSFQPFELSYEVNVAPGVAPSPSPSVAQLPPQPQPTEKQWLISAIASTFVVLGLILALWRLRVRKLHKK
;
A
#
# COMPACT_ATOMS: atom_id res chain seq x y z
N MET A 1 -54.52 2.43 38.68
CA MET A 1 -53.42 1.51 38.31
C MET A 1 -53.17 1.66 36.81
N LEU A 2 -52.06 2.25 36.39
CA LEU A 2 -51.69 2.36 34.97
C LEU A 2 -50.40 1.56 34.71
N PRO A 3 -50.30 0.82 33.59
CA PRO A 3 -49.09 0.07 33.29
C PRO A 3 -48.01 0.99 32.72
N ARG A 4 -46.78 0.75 33.18
CA ARG A 4 -45.56 1.39 32.69
C ARG A 4 -45.17 0.77 31.36
N TYR A 5 -45.03 1.57 30.32
CA TYR A 5 -44.43 1.16 29.05
C TYR A 5 -42.92 1.02 29.22
N ALA A 6 -42.41 -0.20 29.06
CA ALA A 6 -40.98 -0.50 29.00
C ALA A 6 -40.51 -0.29 27.55
N THR A 7 -39.81 0.80 27.29
CA THR A 7 -39.12 1.02 26.01
C THR A 7 -37.82 0.23 26.00
N ILE A 8 -37.81 -0.89 25.26
CA ILE A 8 -36.60 -1.65 24.94
C ILE A 8 -35.87 -0.88 23.86
N SER A 9 -34.78 -0.18 24.22
CA SER A 9 -33.90 0.50 23.28
C SER A 9 -32.93 -0.52 22.69
N SER A 10 -33.17 -0.95 21.46
CA SER A 10 -32.29 -1.84 20.70
C SER A 10 -31.06 -1.07 20.23
N LEU A 11 -29.93 -1.25 20.91
CA LEU A 11 -28.64 -0.72 20.48
C LEU A 11 -28.09 -1.63 19.36
N GLY A 12 -28.32 -1.26 18.11
CA GLY A 12 -27.77 -1.94 16.94
C GLY A 12 -26.25 -1.80 16.89
N ILE A 13 -25.53 -2.90 17.09
CA ILE A 13 -24.08 -2.96 16.91
C ILE A 13 -23.82 -3.03 15.40
N VAL A 14 -23.28 -1.94 14.84
CA VAL A 14 -22.77 -1.91 13.46
C VAL A 14 -21.34 -2.44 13.48
N THR A 15 -21.16 -3.71 13.11
CA THR A 15 -19.85 -4.31 12.89
C THR A 15 -19.29 -3.85 11.55
N PHE A 16 -18.30 -2.94 11.57
CA PHE A 16 -17.49 -2.64 10.41
C PHE A 16 -16.62 -3.85 10.07
N LEU A 17 -16.93 -4.51 8.96
CA LEU A 17 -16.07 -5.54 8.36
C LEU A 17 -14.85 -4.83 7.75
N ALA A 18 -13.72 -4.82 8.45
CA ALA A 18 -12.45 -4.43 7.86
C ALA A 18 -12.01 -5.54 6.89
N THR A 19 -11.99 -5.27 5.59
CA THR A 19 -11.40 -6.19 4.62
C THR A 19 -9.89 -6.20 4.81
N PRO A 20 -9.25 -7.38 5.01
CA PRO A 20 -7.80 -7.43 5.09
C PRO A 20 -7.22 -6.98 3.74
N ILE A 21 -6.40 -5.93 3.76
CA ILE A 21 -5.55 -5.59 2.63
C ILE A 21 -4.39 -6.59 2.67
N LEU A 22 -4.56 -7.75 2.04
CA LEU A 22 -3.46 -8.70 1.88
C LEU A 22 -2.55 -8.22 0.76
N ALA A 23 -1.41 -7.64 1.14
CA ALA A 23 -0.45 -7.11 0.18
C ALA A 23 0.75 -8.06 -0.07
N HIS A 24 1.10 -8.92 0.88
CA HIS A 24 2.25 -9.81 0.73
C HIS A 24 1.90 -11.13 0.04
N LYS A 25 2.42 -11.32 -1.19
CA LYS A 25 2.29 -12.60 -1.91
C LYS A 25 3.43 -13.53 -1.47
N VAL A 26 3.09 -14.58 -0.73
CA VAL A 26 4.05 -15.64 -0.34
C VAL A 26 3.94 -16.81 -1.30
N GLN A 27 5.08 -17.30 -1.79
CA GLN A 27 5.17 -18.56 -2.52
C GLN A 27 6.28 -19.43 -1.96
N THR A 28 6.18 -20.73 -2.22
CA THR A 28 7.14 -21.72 -1.76
C THR A 28 7.51 -22.69 -2.87
N ALA A 29 8.77 -23.07 -2.94
CA ALA A 29 9.27 -24.13 -3.81
C ALA A 29 10.34 -24.93 -3.05
N ALA A 30 10.22 -26.26 -3.07
CA ALA A 30 11.04 -27.17 -2.29
C ALA A 30 11.10 -26.79 -0.79
N ASN A 31 12.26 -26.38 -0.29
CA ASN A 31 12.45 -25.95 1.10
C ASN A 31 12.67 -24.43 1.24
N VAL A 32 12.29 -23.65 0.22
CA VAL A 32 12.44 -22.21 0.15
C VAL A 32 11.06 -21.55 0.10
N GLY A 33 10.87 -20.51 0.90
CA GLY A 33 9.73 -19.60 0.82
C GLY A 33 10.19 -18.19 0.50
N ALA A 34 9.48 -17.48 -0.37
CA ALA A 34 9.73 -16.08 -0.63
C ALA A 34 8.43 -15.26 -0.57
N THR A 35 8.49 -14.19 0.20
CA THR A 35 7.45 -13.16 0.23
C THR A 35 7.86 -12.03 -0.70
N LEU A 36 7.05 -11.77 -1.71
CA LEU A 36 7.19 -10.59 -2.58
C LEU A 36 6.59 -9.36 -1.89
N HIS A 37 7.32 -8.25 -1.95
CA HIS A 37 6.79 -6.91 -1.72
C HIS A 37 7.27 -5.95 -2.80
N ILE A 38 6.41 -5.00 -3.19
CA ILE A 38 6.67 -3.96 -4.18
C ILE A 38 6.28 -2.62 -3.55
N GLU A 39 7.23 -1.73 -3.36
CA GLU A 39 6.97 -0.43 -2.75
C GLU A 39 6.12 0.49 -3.66
N PRO A 40 5.31 1.38 -3.06
CA PRO A 40 5.13 1.57 -1.61
C PRO A 40 4.05 0.67 -0.96
N ASN A 41 3.26 -0.08 -1.72
CA ASN A 41 2.04 -0.74 -1.21
C ASN A 41 1.53 -1.90 -2.07
N ASP A 42 2.44 -2.61 -2.75
CA ASP A 42 2.16 -3.74 -3.64
C ASP A 42 1.28 -3.38 -4.86
N ASN A 43 1.21 -2.09 -5.20
CA ASN A 43 0.46 -1.57 -6.34
C ASN A 43 1.34 -0.69 -7.25
N PRO A 44 2.30 -1.31 -7.98
CA PRO A 44 3.20 -0.59 -8.86
C PRO A 44 2.45 0.15 -9.98
N ARG A 45 3.05 1.23 -10.46
CA ARG A 45 2.51 2.07 -11.53
C ARG A 45 3.46 2.11 -12.71
N SER A 46 2.92 2.08 -13.91
CA SER A 46 3.71 2.07 -15.13
C SER A 46 4.53 3.34 -15.28
N GLY A 47 5.81 3.26 -15.64
CA GLY A 47 6.69 4.41 -15.81
C GLY A 47 7.23 4.99 -14.51
N GLU A 48 6.82 4.47 -13.36
CA GLU A 48 7.37 4.81 -12.04
C GLU A 48 8.33 3.70 -11.59
N SER A 49 9.42 4.07 -10.89
CA SER A 49 10.32 3.09 -10.27
C SER A 49 9.65 2.51 -9.03
N SER A 50 9.62 1.19 -8.93
CA SER A 50 9.13 0.48 -7.75
C SER A 50 10.21 -0.43 -7.21
N LEU A 51 10.62 -0.19 -5.95
CA LEU A 51 11.51 -1.10 -5.25
C LEU A 51 10.78 -2.41 -4.98
N THR A 52 11.25 -3.48 -5.60
CA THR A 52 10.71 -4.82 -5.46
C THR A 52 11.69 -5.68 -4.68
N TRP A 53 11.26 -6.30 -3.59
CA TRP A 53 12.12 -7.15 -2.77
C TRP A 53 11.46 -8.47 -2.39
N PHE A 54 12.30 -9.46 -2.11
CA PHE A 54 11.89 -10.83 -1.80
C PHE A 54 12.43 -11.24 -0.44
N ALA A 55 11.57 -11.35 0.56
CA ALA A 55 11.96 -11.93 1.84
C ALA A 55 12.14 -13.45 1.69
N LEU A 56 13.37 -13.85 1.39
CA LEU A 56 13.74 -15.22 1.08
C LEU A 56 14.08 -15.99 2.36
N THR A 57 13.43 -17.14 2.58
CA THR A 57 13.59 -17.94 3.79
C THR A 57 13.66 -19.44 3.49
N ARG A 58 14.34 -20.19 4.35
CA ARG A 58 14.29 -21.65 4.40
C ARG A 58 13.09 -22.11 5.22
N LYS A 59 12.69 -23.37 5.05
CA LYS A 59 11.78 -24.04 5.98
C LYS A 59 12.30 -23.89 7.42
N GLY A 60 11.48 -23.30 8.28
CA GLY A 60 11.88 -22.91 9.64
C GLY A 60 12.10 -21.41 9.84
N GLY A 61 12.00 -20.62 8.76
CA GLY A 61 11.99 -19.15 8.80
C GLY A 61 13.38 -18.51 8.81
N GLN A 62 14.45 -19.28 8.61
CA GLN A 62 15.80 -18.73 8.51
C GLN A 62 15.94 -17.95 7.20
N ILE A 63 16.44 -16.71 7.28
CA ILE A 63 16.65 -15.85 6.12
C ILE A 63 17.73 -16.45 5.21
N ILE A 64 17.51 -16.38 3.90
CA ILE A 64 18.52 -16.63 2.87
C ILE A 64 18.97 -15.25 2.35
N PRO A 65 20.16 -14.78 2.70
CA PRO A 65 20.67 -13.52 2.19
C PRO A 65 21.05 -13.65 0.71
N LEU A 66 20.99 -12.54 -0.04
CA LEU A 66 21.40 -12.51 -1.46
C LEU A 66 22.86 -12.94 -1.65
N SER A 67 23.71 -12.70 -0.65
CA SER A 67 25.11 -13.14 -0.68
C SER A 67 25.26 -14.66 -0.80
N GLU A 68 24.28 -15.45 -0.34
CA GLU A 68 24.26 -16.93 -0.40
C GLU A 68 23.51 -17.49 -1.62
N CYS A 69 22.84 -16.65 -2.40
CA CYS A 69 22.00 -17.06 -3.52
C CYS A 69 22.54 -16.57 -4.86
N ASP A 70 22.64 -17.47 -5.84
CA ASP A 70 22.70 -17.11 -7.26
C ASP A 70 21.27 -16.88 -7.76
N CYS A 71 20.69 -15.77 -7.30
CA CYS A 71 19.31 -15.39 -7.55
C CYS A 71 19.20 -14.59 -8.86
N LYS A 72 18.10 -14.77 -9.59
CA LYS A 72 17.77 -13.98 -10.78
C LYS A 72 16.29 -13.60 -10.77
N LEU A 73 15.99 -12.43 -11.32
CA LEU A 73 14.64 -11.94 -11.52
C LEU A 73 14.42 -11.66 -13.01
N ALA A 74 13.34 -12.22 -13.55
CA ALA A 74 12.88 -11.99 -14.90
C ALA A 74 11.42 -11.52 -14.88
N VAL A 75 11.13 -10.45 -15.61
CA VAL A 75 9.79 -9.84 -15.69
C VAL A 75 9.22 -10.08 -17.06
N TYR A 76 8.05 -10.72 -17.14
CA TYR A 76 7.34 -11.02 -18.37
C TYR A 76 6.05 -10.20 -18.42
N ALA A 77 5.69 -9.68 -19.58
CA ALA A 77 4.33 -9.21 -19.82
C ALA A 77 3.42 -10.45 -19.98
N GLU A 78 2.18 -10.41 -19.48
CA GLU A 78 1.27 -11.56 -19.59
C GLU A 78 1.02 -11.97 -21.06
N SER A 79 1.01 -11.00 -21.97
CA SER A 79 0.84 -11.22 -23.41
C SER A 79 2.07 -11.85 -24.09
N SER A 80 3.21 -11.96 -23.42
CA SER A 80 4.48 -12.44 -23.99
C SER A 80 5.22 -13.36 -23.01
N SER A 81 5.17 -14.67 -23.27
CA SER A 81 5.78 -15.69 -22.42
C SER A 81 7.13 -16.22 -22.93
N SER A 82 7.55 -15.88 -24.14
CA SER A 82 8.75 -16.47 -24.78
C SER A 82 10.06 -15.84 -24.33
N GLN A 83 10.06 -14.54 -24.01
CA GLN A 83 11.25 -13.79 -23.61
C GLN A 83 10.91 -12.78 -22.49
N PRO A 84 11.82 -12.59 -21.52
CA PRO A 84 11.62 -11.59 -20.48
C PRO A 84 11.66 -10.19 -21.09
N LEU A 85 10.77 -9.33 -20.60
CA LEU A 85 10.76 -7.91 -20.91
C LEU A 85 11.87 -7.17 -20.17
N LEU A 86 12.13 -7.56 -18.91
CA LEU A 86 13.17 -6.99 -18.06
C LEU A 86 13.90 -8.10 -17.30
N GLU A 87 15.20 -7.95 -17.12
CA GLU A 87 16.04 -8.79 -16.26
C GLU A 87 16.85 -7.90 -15.30
N PRO A 88 16.19 -7.28 -14.31
CA PRO A 88 16.86 -6.35 -13.42
C PRO A 88 17.89 -7.07 -12.54
N SER A 89 19.04 -6.41 -12.33
CA SER A 89 20.06 -6.90 -11.41
C SER A 89 19.59 -6.78 -9.96
N LEU A 90 19.85 -7.82 -9.16
CA LEU A 90 19.50 -7.85 -7.75
C LEU A 90 20.59 -7.19 -6.89
N LYS A 91 20.17 -6.36 -5.93
CA LYS A 91 20.97 -5.77 -4.86
C LYS A 91 20.47 -6.27 -3.51
N ALA A 92 21.37 -6.32 -2.52
CA ALA A 92 20.99 -6.66 -1.15
C ALA A 92 20.45 -5.40 -0.47
N ILE A 93 19.31 -5.53 0.23
CA ILE A 93 18.77 -4.48 1.10
C ILE A 93 18.36 -5.07 2.44
N SER A 94 18.09 -4.19 3.41
CA SER A 94 17.34 -4.56 4.61
C SER A 94 16.00 -3.81 4.59
N ALA A 95 14.91 -4.55 4.76
CA ALA A 95 13.55 -4.02 4.77
C ALA A 95 12.74 -4.75 5.85
N GLU A 96 11.89 -4.00 6.55
CA GLU A 96 11.14 -4.49 7.71
C GLU A 96 12.07 -5.18 8.74
N ARG A 97 11.93 -6.50 8.90
CA ARG A 97 12.69 -7.38 9.80
C ARG A 97 13.68 -8.28 9.05
N PHE A 98 13.81 -8.11 7.74
CA PHE A 98 14.64 -8.94 6.89
C PHE A 98 15.91 -8.20 6.51
N GLU A 99 17.05 -8.89 6.58
CA GLU A 99 18.36 -8.32 6.29
C GLU A 99 19.00 -8.97 5.08
N ASN A 100 19.73 -8.18 4.29
CA ASN A 100 20.49 -8.62 3.12
C ASN A 100 19.65 -9.40 2.08
N ILE A 101 18.37 -9.09 1.96
CA ILE A 101 17.46 -9.78 1.06
C ILE A 101 17.59 -9.30 -0.39
N PRO A 102 17.28 -10.15 -1.39
CA PRO A 102 17.26 -9.78 -2.80
C PRO A 102 16.24 -8.67 -3.11
N ALA A 103 16.66 -7.62 -3.80
CA ALA A 103 15.80 -6.55 -4.26
C ALA A 103 16.24 -5.95 -5.60
N ALA A 104 15.32 -5.32 -6.33
CA ALA A 104 15.58 -4.61 -7.57
C ALA A 104 14.67 -3.39 -7.70
N GLU A 105 15.17 -2.35 -8.38
CA GLU A 105 14.30 -1.29 -8.92
C GLU A 105 13.68 -1.80 -10.22
N ILE A 106 12.37 -1.70 -10.36
CA ILE A 106 11.65 -2.09 -11.58
C ILE A 106 10.84 -0.91 -12.07
N VAL A 107 10.99 -0.56 -13.35
CA VAL A 107 10.11 0.39 -14.04
C VAL A 107 9.28 -0.41 -15.05
N PHE A 108 8.01 -0.65 -14.74
CA PHE A 108 7.10 -1.33 -15.64
C PHE A 108 6.72 -0.40 -16.80
N PRO A 109 6.93 -0.76 -18.08
CA PRO A 109 6.79 0.20 -19.16
C PRO A 109 5.34 0.59 -19.46
N GLN A 110 4.38 -0.31 -19.24
CA GLN A 110 2.96 -0.11 -19.55
C GLN A 110 2.07 -0.66 -18.43
N PRO A 111 0.85 -0.14 -18.25
CA PRO A 111 -0.12 -0.75 -17.34
C PRO A 111 -0.55 -2.13 -17.86
N GLY A 112 -0.89 -3.04 -16.94
CA GLY A 112 -1.33 -4.39 -17.29
C GLY A 112 -0.84 -5.47 -16.33
N ALA A 113 -1.09 -6.73 -16.70
CA ALA A 113 -0.64 -7.90 -15.96
C ALA A 113 0.78 -8.30 -16.37
N TYR A 114 1.60 -8.62 -15.37
CA TYR A 114 2.96 -9.08 -15.50
C TYR A 114 3.19 -10.32 -14.65
N ARG A 115 4.19 -11.11 -15.03
CA ARG A 115 4.67 -12.25 -14.26
C ARG A 115 6.13 -12.02 -13.89
N LEU A 116 6.41 -12.01 -12.60
CA LEU A 116 7.77 -11.97 -12.03
C LEU A 116 8.21 -13.40 -11.76
N GLN A 117 9.14 -13.90 -12.57
CA GLN A 117 9.81 -15.17 -12.33
C GLN A 117 11.06 -14.93 -11.49
N PHE A 118 11.05 -15.45 -10.27
CA PHE A 118 12.16 -15.36 -9.34
C PHE A 118 12.79 -16.74 -9.16
N THR A 119 14.05 -16.86 -9.59
CA THR A 119 14.80 -18.13 -9.53
C THR A 119 16.02 -17.98 -8.66
N GLY A 120 16.50 -19.10 -8.12
CA GLY A 120 17.72 -19.09 -7.35
C GLY A 120 18.29 -20.47 -7.13
N SER A 121 19.60 -20.50 -6.92
CA SER A 121 20.33 -21.69 -6.49
C SER A 121 21.32 -21.32 -5.39
N PRO A 122 21.67 -22.25 -4.49
CA PRO A 122 22.62 -21.97 -3.43
C PRO A 122 24.03 -21.82 -3.98
N LYS A 123 24.76 -20.80 -3.55
CA LYS A 123 26.21 -20.70 -3.86
C LYS A 123 27.04 -21.77 -3.14
N VAL A 124 26.55 -22.23 -1.99
CA VAL A 124 27.13 -23.35 -1.25
C VAL A 124 26.20 -24.55 -1.37
N ALA A 125 26.64 -25.58 -2.10
CA ALA A 125 25.84 -26.77 -2.36
C ALA A 125 25.22 -27.35 -1.07
N GLY A 126 23.91 -27.62 -1.12
CA GLY A 126 23.16 -28.21 -0.02
C GLY A 126 22.63 -27.22 1.04
N SER A 127 22.96 -25.93 0.97
CA SER A 127 22.43 -24.95 1.92
C SER A 127 20.92 -24.73 1.79
N PHE A 128 20.38 -24.78 0.57
CA PHE A 128 18.96 -24.87 0.24
C PHE A 128 18.77 -25.51 -1.14
N GLN A 129 17.55 -25.87 -1.54
CA GLN A 129 17.27 -26.44 -2.87
C GLN A 129 17.08 -25.33 -3.91
N PRO A 130 17.54 -25.50 -5.16
CA PRO A 130 17.20 -24.58 -6.25
C PRO A 130 15.68 -24.40 -6.37
N PHE A 131 15.26 -23.20 -6.76
CA PHE A 131 13.85 -22.85 -6.82
C PHE A 131 13.51 -21.99 -8.05
N GLU A 132 12.23 -22.04 -8.41
CA GLU A 132 11.56 -21.11 -9.30
C GLU A 132 10.21 -20.74 -8.67
N LEU A 133 9.94 -19.44 -8.55
CA LEU A 133 8.71 -18.87 -8.02
C LEU A 133 8.15 -17.88 -9.04
N SER A 134 6.83 -17.77 -9.15
CA SER A 134 6.18 -17.02 -10.22
C SER A 134 5.03 -16.17 -9.69
N TYR A 135 5.22 -14.86 -9.63
CA TYR A 135 4.24 -13.93 -9.06
C TYR A 135 3.52 -13.15 -10.15
N GLU A 136 2.19 -13.19 -10.16
CA GLU A 136 1.39 -12.27 -10.96
C GLU A 136 1.36 -10.89 -10.31
N VAL A 137 1.58 -9.83 -11.07
CA VAL A 137 1.59 -8.44 -10.62
C VAL A 137 0.73 -7.63 -11.58
N ASN A 138 -0.23 -6.89 -11.04
CA ASN A 138 -1.03 -5.95 -11.81
C ASN A 138 -0.45 -4.55 -11.65
N VAL A 139 -0.09 -3.94 -12.77
CA VAL A 139 0.51 -2.60 -12.82
C VAL A 139 -0.57 -1.60 -13.22
N ALA A 140 -0.80 -0.62 -12.36
CA ALA A 140 -1.74 0.46 -12.63
C ALA A 140 -1.16 1.50 -13.61
N PRO A 141 -2.00 2.31 -14.28
CA PRO A 141 -1.52 3.45 -15.06
C PRO A 141 -0.68 4.41 -14.22
N GLY A 142 0.49 4.76 -14.72
CA GLY A 142 1.35 5.81 -14.19
C GLY A 142 0.71 7.19 -14.29
N VAL A 143 1.34 8.16 -13.64
CA VAL A 143 1.05 9.56 -13.95
C VAL A 143 1.54 9.82 -15.37
N ALA A 144 0.61 10.02 -16.32
CA ALA A 144 0.98 10.58 -17.62
C ALA A 144 1.77 11.87 -17.35
N PRO A 145 2.85 12.17 -18.09
CA PRO A 145 3.42 13.50 -18.04
C PRO A 145 2.25 14.47 -18.21
N SER A 146 1.98 15.29 -17.20
CA SER A 146 0.98 16.35 -17.39
C SER A 146 1.40 17.04 -18.67
N PRO A 147 0.52 17.16 -19.69
CA PRO A 147 0.84 18.03 -20.79
C PRO A 147 1.20 19.35 -20.12
N SER A 148 2.47 19.76 -20.20
CA SER A 148 2.85 21.11 -19.80
C SER A 148 1.80 21.99 -20.44
N PRO A 149 1.08 22.83 -19.69
CA PRO A 149 0.14 23.73 -20.31
C PRO A 149 0.97 24.54 -21.29
N SER A 150 0.85 24.21 -22.58
CA SER A 150 1.32 25.08 -23.63
C SER A 150 0.57 26.36 -23.37
N VAL A 151 1.29 27.36 -22.88
CA VAL A 151 0.73 28.69 -22.62
C VAL A 151 0.37 29.23 -24.00
N ALA A 152 -0.81 28.86 -24.49
CA ALA A 152 -1.52 29.69 -25.44
C ALA A 152 -1.80 30.99 -24.68
N GLN A 153 -0.99 32.01 -24.94
CA GLN A 153 -1.25 33.36 -24.48
C GLN A 153 -2.64 33.76 -25.00
N LEU A 154 -3.64 33.68 -24.13
CA LEU A 154 -4.89 34.39 -24.35
C LEU A 154 -4.59 35.90 -24.32
N PRO A 155 -5.29 36.73 -25.13
CA PRO A 155 -5.22 38.18 -25.00
C PRO A 155 -5.52 38.60 -23.54
N PRO A 156 -4.98 39.72 -23.05
CA PRO A 156 -5.19 40.14 -21.67
C PRO A 156 -6.68 40.29 -21.39
N GLN A 157 -7.24 39.40 -20.57
CA GLN A 157 -8.59 39.56 -20.05
C GLN A 157 -8.55 40.65 -18.97
N PRO A 158 -9.39 41.70 -19.04
CA PRO A 158 -9.44 42.70 -17.99
C PRO A 158 -9.87 42.04 -16.67
N GLN A 159 -9.03 42.15 -15.64
CA GLN A 159 -9.34 41.69 -14.29
C GLN A 159 -10.55 42.45 -13.75
N PRO A 160 -11.63 41.78 -13.31
CA PRO A 160 -12.66 42.41 -12.51
C PRO A 160 -12.05 42.71 -11.14
N THR A 161 -12.05 43.98 -10.76
CA THR A 161 -11.71 44.44 -9.41
C THR A 161 -12.45 43.63 -8.36
N GLU A 162 -11.69 42.88 -7.57
CA GLU A 162 -12.11 42.09 -6.42
C GLU A 162 -12.72 43.02 -5.37
N LYS A 163 -14.05 43.12 -5.37
CA LYS A 163 -14.79 43.75 -4.28
C LYS A 163 -14.82 42.78 -3.10
N GLN A 164 -13.84 42.95 -2.21
CA GLN A 164 -13.96 43.00 -0.76
C GLN A 164 -15.41 43.04 -0.24
N TRP A 165 -16.16 41.93 -0.19
CA TRP A 165 -17.33 41.71 0.68
C TRP A 165 -17.94 40.31 0.44
N LEU A 166 -17.27 39.24 0.88
CA LEU A 166 -17.92 37.94 1.16
C LEU A 166 -17.19 37.23 2.31
N ILE A 167 -17.23 37.87 3.48
CA ILE A 167 -17.13 37.14 4.75
C ILE A 167 -18.50 36.50 4.97
N SER A 168 -18.59 35.16 5.06
CA SER A 168 -19.46 34.44 6.01
C SER A 168 -19.36 32.91 5.88
N ALA A 169 -19.39 32.26 7.05
CA ALA A 169 -19.77 30.86 7.29
C ALA A 169 -18.69 29.76 7.29
N ILE A 170 -17.71 29.87 8.20
CA ILE A 170 -17.19 28.67 8.92
C ILE A 170 -17.07 28.99 10.42
N ALA A 171 -18.20 29.11 11.09
CA ALA A 171 -18.25 29.17 12.55
C ALA A 171 -19.55 28.52 13.05
N SER A 172 -19.69 27.20 12.89
CA SER A 172 -20.88 26.50 13.42
C SER A 172 -20.65 25.10 13.98
N THR A 173 -19.42 24.60 14.09
CA THR A 173 -19.17 23.25 14.67
C THR A 173 -18.67 23.26 16.13
N PHE A 174 -18.21 24.40 16.67
CA PHE A 174 -17.67 24.42 18.05
C PHE A 174 -18.67 24.74 19.17
N VAL A 175 -19.85 25.28 18.85
CA VAL A 175 -20.84 25.67 19.89
C VAL A 175 -21.54 24.46 20.51
N VAL A 176 -21.79 23.41 19.71
CA VAL A 176 -22.52 22.21 20.19
C VAL A 176 -21.65 21.37 21.14
N LEU A 177 -20.37 21.19 20.84
CA LEU A 177 -19.46 20.42 21.72
C LEU A 177 -19.22 21.13 23.06
N GLY A 178 -19.14 22.47 23.05
CA GLY A 178 -19.02 23.27 24.27
C GLY A 178 -20.22 23.15 25.20
N LEU A 179 -21.45 23.16 24.67
CA LEU A 179 -22.67 22.99 25.45
C LEU A 179 -22.78 21.59 26.06
N ILE A 180 -22.40 20.54 25.32
CA ILE A 180 -22.40 19.16 25.82
C ILE A 180 -21.42 19.00 26.98
N LEU A 181 -20.20 19.54 26.85
CA LEU A 181 -19.19 19.50 27.92
C LEU A 181 -19.61 20.31 29.16
N ALA A 182 -20.24 21.47 28.97
CA ALA A 182 -20.72 22.30 30.07
C ALA A 182 -21.85 21.61 30.87
N LEU A 183 -22.83 21.02 30.18
CA LEU A 183 -23.91 20.26 30.82
C LEU A 183 -23.38 19.02 31.54
N TRP A 184 -22.39 18.32 30.98
CA TRP A 184 -21.75 17.19 31.63
C TRP A 184 -21.02 17.60 32.92
N ARG A 185 -20.24 18.68 32.88
CA ARG A 185 -19.55 19.22 34.08
C ARG A 185 -20.52 19.66 35.18
N LEU A 186 -21.65 20.28 34.83
CA LEU A 186 -22.68 20.68 35.80
C LEU A 186 -23.34 19.46 36.46
N ARG A 187 -23.58 18.39 35.70
CA ARG A 187 -24.17 17.15 36.23
C ARG A 187 -23.24 16.44 37.21
N VAL A 188 -21.95 16.33 36.88
CA VAL A 188 -20.92 15.72 37.75
C VAL A 188 -20.76 16.51 39.06
N ARG A 189 -20.74 17.84 39.01
CA ARG A 189 -20.67 18.68 40.23
C ARG A 189 -21.88 18.51 41.14
N LYS A 190 -23.07 18.25 40.59
CA LYS A 190 -24.30 18.05 41.37
C LYS A 190 -24.34 16.67 42.05
N LEU A 191 -23.65 15.67 41.48
CA LEU A 191 -23.53 14.32 42.06
C LEU A 191 -22.53 14.28 43.23
N HIS A 192 -21.47 15.09 43.20
CA HIS A 192 -20.49 15.17 44.31
C HIS A 192 -20.92 16.04 45.50
N LYS A 193 -22.11 16.65 45.45
CA LYS A 193 -22.65 17.50 46.52
C LYS A 193 -23.83 16.87 47.28
N LYS A 194 -23.99 15.55 47.19
CA LYS A 194 -24.92 14.75 47.99
C LYS A 194 -24.17 13.71 48.81
#